data_AF-A0A961WJT0-F1
#
_entry.id   AF-A0A961WJT0-F1
#
_cell.length_a   1.000
_cell.length_b   1.000
_cell.length_c   1.000
_cell.angle_alpha   90.00
_cell.angle_beta   90.00
_cell.angle_gamma   90.00
#
_symmetry.space_group_name_H-M   'P 1'
#
loop_
_entity.id
_entity.type
_entity.pdbx_description
1 polymer ?
#
loop_
_entity_poly.entity_id
_entity_poly.type
_entity_poly.pdbx_seq_one_letter_code
_entity_poly.pdbx_strand_id
1 'polypeptide(L)'
;MRKTVAVMNTKGGVGKSTLVLALAETLSAFHGKNVLVIDSDSQASVSSMLVPVQGLHKLQTESTTVVDYLVATVLRGTEVNWTDYVVRD
;
A
#
# COMPACT_ATOMS: atom_id res chain seq x y z
N MET A 1 7.75 19.15 1.08
CA MET A 1 6.74 18.82 2.11
C MET A 1 6.02 17.55 1.67
N ARG A 2 5.93 16.51 2.51
CA ARG A 2 5.16 15.30 2.20
C ARG A 2 3.67 15.58 2.43
N LYS A 3 2.80 15.13 1.52
CA LYS A 3 1.34 15.26 1.63
C LYS A 3 0.75 13.86 1.75
N THR A 4 -0.17 13.68 2.68
CA THR A 4 -0.87 12.42 2.91
C THR A 4 -2.34 12.62 2.59
N VAL A 5 -2.91 11.71 1.80
CA VAL A 5 -4.33 11.72 1.43
C VAL A 5 -4.90 10.35 1.78
N ALA A 6 -5.94 10.33 2.61
CA ALA A 6 -6.67 9.11 2.94
C ALA A 6 -7.99 9.09 2.17
N VAL A 7 -8.23 8.01 1.42
CA VAL A 7 -9.48 7.78 0.69
C VAL A 7 -10.27 6.72 1.44
N MET A 8 -11.35 7.12 2.10
CA MET A 8 -12.16 6.24 2.96
C MET A 8 -13.66 6.42 2.68
N ASN A 9 -14.38 5.31 2.63
CA ASN A 9 -15.84 5.26 2.57
C ASN A 9 -16.32 3.89 3.10
N THR A 10 -17.32 3.91 3.98
CA THR A 10 -17.89 2.71 4.62
C THR A 10 -18.66 1.82 3.66
N LYS A 11 -19.11 2.35 2.51
CA LYS A 11 -19.78 1.56 1.48
C LYS A 11 -18.78 0.84 0.57
N GLY A 12 -18.99 -0.46 0.37
CA GLY A 12 -18.27 -1.27 -0.63
C GLY A 12 -18.67 -0.89 -2.06
N GLY A 13 -17.77 -1.09 -3.03
CA GLY A 13 -18.09 -0.92 -4.46
C GLY A 13 -18.28 0.52 -4.95
N VAL A 14 -17.87 1.54 -4.18
CA VAL A 14 -18.00 2.97 -4.56
C VAL A 14 -16.79 3.53 -5.33
N GLY A 15 -15.85 2.68 -5.74
CA GLY A 15 -14.69 3.09 -6.54
C GLY A 15 -13.49 3.65 -5.76
N LYS A 16 -13.38 3.41 -4.45
CA LYS A 16 -12.25 3.89 -3.62
C LYS A 16 -10.88 3.49 -4.17
N SER A 17 -10.68 2.18 -4.38
CA SER A 17 -9.41 1.62 -4.85
C SER A 17 -9.05 2.12 -6.25
N THR A 18 -10.06 2.22 -7.13
CA THR A 18 -9.91 2.81 -8.47
C THR A 18 -9.45 4.27 -8.39
N LEU A 19 -10.05 5.07 -7.50
CA LEU A 19 -9.65 6.46 -7.32
C LEU A 19 -8.23 6.58 -6.75
N VAL A 20 -7.86 5.72 -5.77
CA VAL A 20 -6.50 5.68 -5.23
C VAL A 20 -5.47 5.40 -6.32
N LEU A 21 -5.73 4.39 -7.17
CA LEU A 21 -4.83 4.04 -8.26
C LEU A 21 -4.72 5.16 -9.29
N ALA A 22 -5.86 5.73 -9.73
CA ALA A 22 -5.90 6.82 -10.68
C ALA A 22 -5.12 8.05 -10.17
N LEU A 23 -5.27 8.40 -8.89
CA LEU A 23 -4.51 9.49 -8.28
C LEU A 23 -3.02 9.17 -8.23
N ALA A 24 -2.64 7.96 -7.82
CA ALA A 24 -1.24 7.56 -7.71
C ALA A 24 -0.53 7.57 -9.07
N GLU A 25 -1.16 6.96 -10.08
CA GLU A 25 -0.67 6.96 -11.46
C GLU A 25 -0.58 8.37 -12.02
N THR A 26 -1.63 9.20 -11.84
CA THR A 26 -1.64 10.56 -12.37
C THR A 26 -0.52 11.42 -11.76
N LEU A 27 -0.36 11.34 -10.45
CA LEU A 27 0.68 12.10 -9.72
C LEU A 27 2.09 11.63 -10.11
N SER A 28 2.29 10.33 -10.30
CA SER A 28 3.57 9.77 -10.72
C SER A 28 3.90 10.14 -12.17
N ALA A 29 3.05 9.73 -13.11
CA ALA A 29 3.31 9.80 -14.55
C ALA A 29 3.26 11.23 -15.11
N PHE A 30 2.34 12.07 -14.64
CA PHE A 30 2.11 13.40 -15.23
C PHE A 30 2.64 14.55 -14.37
N HIS A 31 2.94 14.30 -13.09
CA HIS A 31 3.42 15.34 -12.18
C HIS A 31 4.79 15.04 -11.53
N GLY A 32 5.44 13.94 -11.93
CA GLY A 32 6.78 13.56 -11.48
C GLY A 32 6.88 13.41 -9.96
N LYS A 33 5.81 12.97 -9.30
CA LYS A 33 5.78 12.79 -7.85
C LYS A 33 6.17 11.37 -7.48
N ASN A 34 7.01 11.25 -6.47
CA ASN A 34 7.21 9.98 -5.78
C ASN A 34 5.98 9.70 -4.92
N VAL A 35 5.21 8.67 -5.29
CA VAL A 35 3.98 8.27 -4.61
C VAL A 35 4.22 6.95 -3.88
N LEU A 36 3.82 6.89 -2.61
CA LEU A 36 3.70 5.66 -1.85
C LEU A 36 2.22 5.35 -1.66
N VAL A 37 1.80 4.16 -2.10
CA VAL A 37 0.44 3.67 -1.91
C VAL A 37 0.44 2.72 -0.71
N ILE A 38 -0.47 2.94 0.23
CA ILE A 38 -0.68 2.08 1.40
C ILE A 38 -2.09 1.52 1.30
N ASP A 39 -2.21 0.20 1.10
CA ASP A 39 -3.48 -0.50 1.08
C ASP A 39 -3.76 -1.09 2.46
N SER A 40 -4.72 -0.51 3.17
CA SER A 40 -5.14 -0.95 4.51
C SER A 40 -6.55 -1.54 4.52
N ASP A 41 -7.12 -1.82 3.34
CA ASP A 41 -8.40 -2.50 3.22
C ASP A 41 -8.18 -4.01 3.27
N SER A 42 -8.99 -4.74 4.05
CA SER A 42 -8.87 -6.20 4.17
C SER A 42 -9.08 -6.94 2.85
N GLN A 43 -9.77 -6.32 1.88
CA GLN A 43 -9.96 -6.88 0.54
C GLN A 43 -8.75 -6.69 -0.37
N ALA A 44 -7.73 -5.94 0.06
CA ALA A 44 -6.46 -5.74 -0.65
C ALA A 44 -6.60 -5.38 -2.14
N SER A 45 -7.67 -4.64 -2.49
CA SER A 45 -8.04 -4.40 -3.89
C SER A 45 -7.04 -3.53 -4.64
N VAL A 46 -6.34 -2.61 -3.97
CA VAL A 46 -5.28 -1.82 -4.63
C VAL A 46 -4.04 -2.68 -4.84
N SER A 47 -3.70 -3.48 -3.83
CA SER A 47 -2.56 -4.42 -3.89
C SER A 47 -2.71 -5.42 -5.04
N SER A 48 -3.90 -5.97 -5.24
CA SER A 48 -4.18 -6.92 -6.34
C SER A 48 -4.24 -6.28 -7.73
N MET A 49 -4.47 -4.97 -7.81
CA MET A 49 -4.36 -4.23 -9.07
C MET A 49 -2.90 -3.93 -9.44
N LEU A 50 -2.03 -3.73 -8.44
CA LEU A 50 -0.63 -3.33 -8.64
C LEU A 50 0.35 -4.51 -8.73
N VAL A 51 0.11 -5.60 -7.99
CA VAL A 51 1.05 -6.70 -7.84
C VAL A 51 0.38 -8.00 -8.30
N PRO A 52 1.05 -8.83 -9.14
CA PRO A 52 0.54 -10.14 -9.50
C PRO A 52 0.26 -11.02 -8.28
N VAL A 53 -0.73 -11.91 -8.38
CA VAL A 53 -1.15 -12.79 -7.27
C VAL A 53 0.01 -13.59 -6.67
N GLN A 54 0.93 -14.09 -7.50
CA GLN A 54 2.12 -14.82 -7.03
C GLN A 54 3.05 -13.91 -6.22
N GLY A 55 3.17 -12.63 -6.62
CA GLY A 55 3.93 -11.62 -5.87
C GLY A 55 3.30 -11.34 -4.51
N LEU A 56 1.97 -11.19 -4.45
CA LEU A 56 1.27 -11.02 -3.17
C LEU A 56 1.48 -12.21 -2.22
N HIS A 57 1.37 -13.44 -2.73
CA HIS A 57 1.62 -14.64 -1.94
C HIS A 57 3.07 -14.69 -1.42
N LYS A 58 4.04 -14.29 -2.26
CA LYS A 58 5.44 -14.18 -1.86
C LYS A 58 5.62 -13.19 -0.71
N LEU A 59 5.08 -11.98 -0.82
CA LEU A 59 5.17 -10.94 0.22
C LEU A 59 4.56 -11.39 1.55
N GLN A 60 3.45 -12.13 1.51
CA GLN A 60 2.85 -12.73 2.69
C GLN A 60 3.75 -13.81 3.31
N THR A 61 4.33 -14.67 2.48
CA THR A 61 5.23 -15.76 2.94
C THR A 61 6.52 -15.22 3.54
N GLU A 62 7.04 -14.12 2.98
CA GLU A 62 8.27 -13.45 3.43
C GLU A 62 8.04 -12.47 4.60
N SER A 63 6.80 -12.30 5.06
CA SER A 63 6.42 -11.38 6.14
C SER A 63 6.86 -9.93 5.88
N THR A 64 6.73 -9.47 4.64
CA THR A 64 7.09 -8.12 4.21
C THR A 64 5.87 -7.26 3.89
N THR A 65 4.74 -7.49 4.57
CA THR A 65 3.51 -6.72 4.39
C THR A 65 3.41 -5.53 5.36
N VAL A 66 2.47 -4.62 5.12
CA VAL A 66 2.17 -3.52 6.07
C VAL A 66 1.73 -4.04 7.44
N VAL A 67 1.06 -5.20 7.49
CA VAL A 67 0.66 -5.82 8.76
C VAL A 67 1.89 -6.26 9.53
N ASP A 68 2.85 -6.90 8.87
CA ASP A 68 4.10 -7.36 9.50
C ASP A 68 4.93 -6.17 10.02
N TYR A 69 5.01 -5.10 9.23
CA TYR A 69 5.64 -3.84 9.66
C TYR A 69 5.00 -3.28 10.94
N LEU A 70 3.66 -3.23 11.00
CA LEU A 70 2.93 -2.74 12.18
C LEU A 70 3.10 -3.68 13.39
N VAL A 71 3.13 -4.99 13.18
CA VAL A 71 3.41 -5.95 14.26
C VAL A 71 4.80 -5.72 14.83
N ALA A 72 5.83 -5.59 13.99
CA ALA A 72 7.20 -5.35 14.43
C ALA A 72 7.35 -4.02 15.18
N THR A 73 6.85 -2.93 14.61
CA THR A 73 7.05 -1.59 15.15
C THR A 73 6.11 -1.25 16.31
N VAL A 74 4.82 -1.54 16.20
CA VAL A 74 3.81 -1.10 17.16
C VAL A 74 3.64 -2.11 18.29
N LEU A 75 3.54 -3.40 17.97
CA LEU A 75 3.25 -4.42 18.98
C LEU A 75 4.50 -4.92 19.69
N ARG A 76 5.64 -5.01 18.98
CA ARG A 76 6.90 -5.51 19.54
C ARG A 76 7.90 -4.41 19.88
N GLY A 77 7.68 -3.17 19.43
CA GLY A 77 8.61 -2.07 19.65
C GLY A 77 9.99 -2.29 19.01
N THR A 78 10.06 -3.15 17.99
CA THR A 78 11.30 -3.46 17.28
C THR A 78 11.62 -2.34 16.29
N GLU A 79 12.86 -1.85 16.33
CA GLU A 79 13.35 -0.93 15.31
C GLU A 79 13.62 -1.70 14.01
N VAL A 80 12.86 -1.38 12.97
CA VAL A 80 12.99 -1.98 11.63
C VAL A 80 13.02 -0.88 10.58
N ASN A 81 13.67 -1.14 9.45
CA ASN A 81 13.65 -0.21 8.33
C ASN A 81 12.34 -0.40 7.53
N TRP A 82 11.49 0.63 7.51
CA TRP A 82 10.19 0.57 6.84
C TRP A 82 10.30 0.28 5.34
N THR A 83 11.43 0.61 4.69
CA THR A 83 11.60 0.36 3.25
C THR A 83 11.69 -1.12 2.91
N ASP A 84 11.97 -1.98 3.89
CA ASP A 84 12.07 -3.42 3.70
C ASP A 84 10.68 -4.07 3.51
N TYR A 85 9.61 -3.31 3.81
CA TYR A 85 8.20 -3.69 3.65
C TYR A 85 7.54 -3.01 2.44
N VAL A 86 8.35 -2.44 1.54
CA VAL A 86 7.86 -1.67 0.38
C VAL A 86 8.21 -2.42 -0.90
N VAL A 87 7.18 -2.70 -1.70
CA VAL A 87 7.36 -3.16 -3.08
C VAL A 87 7.86 -1.99 -3.93
N ARG A 88 8.88 -2.25 -4.75
CA ARG A 88 9.43 -1.29 -5.71
C ARG A 88 9.36 -1.87 -7.11
N ASP A 89 9.20 -0.99 -8.09
CA ASP A 89 9.31 -1.29 -9.52
C ASP A 89 10.78 -1.52 -9.93
#